data_AF-A0A7E4VBB0-F1
#
_entry.id   AF-A0A7E4VBB0-F1
#
_cell.length_a   1.000
_cell.length_b   1.000
_cell.length_c   1.000
_cell.angle_alpha   90.00
_cell.angle_beta   90.00
_cell.angle_gamma   90.00
#
_symmetry.space_group_name_H-M   'P 1'
#
loop_
_entity.id
_entity.type
_entity.pdbx_description
1 polymer ?
#
loop_
_entity_poly.entity_id
_entity_poly.type
_entity_poly.pdbx_seq_one_letter_code
_entity_poly.pdbx_strand_id
1 'polypeptide(L)'
;MPFYAVALGKKPGVYNTWPECQEQVNGFHGARFKKFNTAEEAADFVDATLKGRPTGVSSKSATGTSSKPKAYYAVARGTKTGIYETWAECTAAIDGFKFPKYRKFATHDEAAAFIAENSQPTSSPSRPTKRSATAAGLEPGASSVPAKKSEPEHAPDSDIHNDPDVPVVYTDGACSGNGRNGAIAGYGVYWGDGHPDNVSKPLIVGPGQAHTNNRAEYQAVIEAVTQAKQKGLRKLLVRTDSNLLIKSMTQYLPGWKKKGWKLANGEDVKNQDLLKEIDALQKDVEIIFEHVPGHAGIHGNEMADKFARAGAAKARNLGDD
;
A
#
# COMPACT_ATOMS: atom_id res chain seq x y z
N MET A 1 -17.07 36.51 -5.91
CA MET A 1 -15.59 36.57 -6.00
C MET A 1 -15.03 35.69 -4.89
N PRO A 2 -13.90 34.98 -5.08
CA PRO A 2 -13.38 34.09 -4.06
C PRO A 2 -12.65 34.86 -2.94
N PHE A 3 -12.71 34.33 -1.72
CA PHE A 3 -11.98 34.85 -0.56
C PHE A 3 -10.83 33.90 -0.20
N TYR A 4 -9.76 34.44 0.38
CA TYR A 4 -8.54 33.69 0.68
C TYR A 4 -8.17 33.89 2.15
N ALA A 5 -8.29 32.84 2.95
CA ALA A 5 -7.97 32.86 4.37
C ALA A 5 -6.54 32.39 4.62
N VAL A 6 -5.77 33.15 5.38
CA VAL A 6 -4.46 32.76 5.91
C VAL A 6 -4.62 32.56 7.41
N ALA A 7 -4.55 31.31 7.85
CA ALA A 7 -4.66 30.93 9.25
C ALA A 7 -3.29 30.85 9.95
N LEU A 8 -2.25 30.45 9.22
CA LEU A 8 -0.84 30.60 9.63
C LEU A 8 -0.05 31.19 8.45
N GLY A 9 0.69 32.25 8.72
CA GLY A 9 1.44 33.05 7.75
C GLY A 9 1.99 34.32 8.40
N LYS A 10 2.64 35.19 7.61
CA LYS A 10 3.21 36.47 8.09
C LYS A 10 2.16 37.38 8.73
N LYS A 11 0.95 37.40 8.17
CA LYS A 11 -0.23 38.06 8.72
C LYS A 11 -1.44 37.13 8.53
N PRO A 12 -1.97 36.52 9.60
CA PRO A 12 -3.23 35.80 9.55
C PRO A 12 -4.40 36.76 9.26
N GLY A 13 -5.39 36.32 8.49
CA GLY A 13 -6.52 37.14 8.07
C GLY A 13 -7.23 36.64 6.80
N VAL A 14 -8.24 37.38 6.36
CA VAL A 14 -8.99 37.12 5.12
C VAL A 14 -8.63 38.18 4.08
N TYR A 15 -8.34 37.72 2.86
CA TYR A 15 -7.92 38.53 1.73
C TYR A 15 -8.90 38.35 0.55
N ASN A 16 -9.14 39.43 -0.19
CA ASN A 16 -10.09 39.44 -1.30
C ASN A 16 -9.44 38.99 -2.62
N THR A 17 -8.11 38.96 -2.68
CA THR A 17 -7.35 38.57 -3.85
C THR A 17 -6.28 37.52 -3.53
N TRP A 18 -5.88 36.75 -4.54
CA TRP A 18 -4.79 35.79 -4.40
C TRP A 18 -3.42 36.44 -4.14
N PRO A 19 -3.01 37.54 -4.81
CA PRO A 19 -1.72 38.18 -4.55
C PRO A 19 -1.52 38.60 -3.09
N GLU A 20 -2.51 39.23 -2.47
CA GLU A 20 -2.46 39.65 -1.06
C GLU A 20 -2.25 38.47 -0.10
N CYS A 21 -2.95 37.35 -0.37
CA CYS A 21 -2.78 36.09 0.37
C CYS A 21 -1.40 35.47 0.13
N GLN A 22 -0.94 35.45 -1.14
CA GLN A 22 0.33 34.86 -1.55
C GLN A 22 1.51 35.53 -0.84
N GLU A 23 1.50 36.86 -0.67
CA GLU A 23 2.52 37.59 0.09
C GLU A 23 2.68 37.09 1.53
N GLN A 24 1.58 36.70 2.19
CA GLN A 24 1.60 36.27 3.60
C GLN A 24 2.09 34.83 3.79
N VAL A 25 1.97 33.99 2.76
CA VAL A 25 2.33 32.56 2.83
C VAL A 25 3.67 32.25 2.15
N ASN A 26 4.07 33.04 1.15
CA ASN A 26 5.32 32.82 0.42
C ASN A 26 6.55 33.03 1.31
N GLY A 27 7.38 32.01 1.45
CA GLY A 27 8.54 31.99 2.34
C GLY A 27 8.22 31.79 3.84
N PHE A 28 6.96 31.57 4.23
CA PHE A 28 6.60 31.27 5.62
C PHE A 28 6.50 29.75 5.84
N HIS A 29 7.43 29.20 6.62
CA HIS A 29 7.47 27.75 6.85
C HIS A 29 6.28 27.30 7.71
N GLY A 30 5.54 26.28 7.27
CA GLY A 30 4.30 25.84 7.95
C GLY A 30 3.08 26.72 7.69
N ALA A 31 3.06 27.54 6.62
CA ALA A 31 1.90 28.34 6.26
C ALA A 31 0.64 27.47 6.04
N ARG A 32 -0.51 27.94 6.54
CA ARG A 32 -1.81 27.26 6.48
C ARG A 32 -2.83 28.24 5.95
N PHE A 33 -3.27 28.05 4.72
CA PHE A 33 -4.19 28.94 4.01
C PHE A 33 -5.20 28.14 3.18
N LYS A 34 -6.35 28.74 2.86
CA LYS A 34 -7.40 28.10 2.06
C LYS A 34 -8.28 29.13 1.34
N LYS A 35 -8.77 28.76 0.16
CA LYS A 35 -9.74 29.52 -0.64
C LYS A 35 -11.18 29.15 -0.26
N PHE A 36 -12.05 30.14 -0.18
CA PHE A 36 -13.45 30.04 0.19
C PHE A 36 -14.36 30.79 -0.78
N ASN A 37 -15.66 30.50 -0.74
CA ASN A 37 -16.65 31.16 -1.59
C ASN A 37 -17.31 32.36 -0.89
N THR A 38 -17.30 32.40 0.44
CA THR A 38 -17.79 33.52 1.26
C THR A 38 -16.70 34.04 2.20
N ALA A 39 -16.85 35.29 2.66
CA ALA A 39 -15.94 35.90 3.63
C ALA A 39 -16.07 35.30 5.04
N GLU A 40 -17.27 34.79 5.37
CA GLU A 40 -17.62 34.18 6.66
C GLU A 40 -16.88 32.84 6.86
N GLU A 41 -16.98 31.91 5.89
CA GLU A 41 -16.22 30.65 5.90
C GLU A 41 -14.69 30.89 5.97
N ALA A 42 -14.23 31.99 5.35
CA ALA A 42 -12.83 32.39 5.38
C ALA A 42 -12.40 32.89 6.76
N ALA A 43 -13.24 33.68 7.45
CA ALA A 43 -12.98 34.17 8.79
C ALA A 43 -12.97 33.02 9.81
N ASP A 44 -13.94 32.11 9.74
CA ASP A 44 -14.04 30.92 10.59
C ASP A 44 -12.78 30.04 10.50
N PHE A 45 -12.21 29.87 9.31
CA PHE A 45 -10.99 29.09 9.13
C PHE A 45 -9.76 29.72 9.80
N VAL A 46 -9.66 31.04 9.82
CA VAL A 46 -8.61 31.76 10.57
C VAL A 46 -8.85 31.60 12.06
N ASP A 47 -10.06 31.89 12.53
CA ASP A 47 -10.43 31.89 13.95
C ASP A 47 -10.30 30.51 14.60
N ALA A 48 -10.84 29.47 13.96
CA ALA A 48 -10.76 28.08 14.42
C ALA A 48 -9.32 27.53 14.45
N THR A 49 -8.41 28.12 13.67
CA THR A 49 -6.98 27.73 13.72
C THR A 49 -6.22 28.51 14.79
N LEU A 50 -6.58 29.77 15.07
CA LEU A 50 -5.93 30.60 16.08
C LEU A 50 -6.38 30.29 17.52
N LYS A 51 -7.63 29.87 17.74
CA LYS A 51 -8.21 29.70 19.09
C LYS A 51 -7.95 28.34 19.77
N GLY A 52 -7.26 27.40 19.13
CA GLY A 52 -6.67 26.24 19.80
C GLY A 52 -7.58 25.41 20.72
N ARG A 53 -8.81 25.05 20.28
CA ARG A 53 -9.69 24.12 21.02
C ARG A 53 -10.40 23.10 20.09
N PRO A 54 -10.84 21.94 20.61
CA PRO A 54 -11.16 20.78 19.79
C PRO A 54 -12.56 20.86 19.18
N THR A 55 -12.69 20.37 17.94
CA THR A 55 -13.97 20.23 17.25
C THR A 55 -14.74 19.01 17.76
N GLY A 56 -15.63 19.22 18.72
CA GLY A 56 -16.62 18.26 19.17
C GLY A 56 -17.96 18.95 19.43
N VAL A 57 -19.05 18.29 19.02
CA VAL A 57 -20.46 18.74 19.12
C VAL A 57 -20.90 19.81 18.11
N SER A 58 -21.62 19.36 17.09
CA SER A 58 -22.96 19.90 16.83
C SER A 58 -23.88 18.84 16.25
N SER A 59 -25.12 18.89 16.71
CA SER A 59 -26.23 18.02 16.32
C SER A 59 -26.56 18.14 14.83
N LYS A 60 -26.90 17.01 14.19
CA LYS A 60 -27.62 17.01 12.92
C LYS A 60 -29.12 17.15 13.17
N SER A 61 -29.78 17.98 12.38
CA SER A 61 -31.02 17.56 11.71
C SER A 61 -30.76 17.53 10.20
N ALA A 62 -31.56 16.77 9.46
CA ALA A 62 -31.27 16.37 8.07
C ALA A 62 -31.26 17.57 7.09
N THR A 63 -30.51 17.58 5.98
CA THR A 63 -30.36 16.53 4.96
C THR A 63 -29.03 16.65 4.18
N GLY A 64 -28.60 15.59 3.46
CA GLY A 64 -27.47 15.64 2.51
C GLY A 64 -26.13 15.16 3.08
N THR A 65 -25.83 13.86 2.91
CA THR A 65 -24.61 13.23 3.45
C THR A 65 -23.48 13.08 2.42
N SER A 66 -22.30 13.62 2.73
CA SER A 66 -21.01 13.17 2.16
C SER A 66 -20.00 12.83 3.26
N SER A 67 -20.35 11.85 4.10
CA SER A 67 -19.39 11.24 5.02
C SER A 67 -18.26 10.56 4.24
N LYS A 68 -17.00 10.80 4.65
CA LYS A 68 -15.89 9.90 4.31
C LYS A 68 -16.31 8.46 4.63
N PRO A 69 -15.92 7.45 3.82
CA PRO A 69 -16.29 6.07 4.09
C PRO A 69 -15.80 5.66 5.48
N LYS A 70 -16.74 5.41 6.40
CA LYS A 70 -16.42 4.83 7.70
C LYS A 70 -15.89 3.41 7.45
N ALA A 71 -14.75 3.10 8.03
CA ALA A 71 -14.16 1.78 8.00
C ALA A 71 -14.24 1.20 9.40
N TYR A 72 -14.78 0.00 9.54
CA TYR A 72 -14.86 -0.72 10.80
C TYR A 72 -13.78 -1.80 10.83
N TYR A 73 -13.06 -1.92 11.95
CA TYR A 73 -12.00 -2.90 12.14
C TYR A 73 -12.48 -3.93 13.16
N ALA A 74 -12.84 -5.12 12.70
CA ALA A 74 -13.25 -6.21 13.58
C ALA A 74 -12.04 -7.06 13.99
N VAL A 75 -11.88 -7.28 15.29
CA VAL A 75 -10.94 -8.23 15.88
C VAL A 75 -11.75 -9.41 16.41
N ALA A 76 -11.71 -10.53 15.68
CA ALA A 76 -12.31 -11.81 16.09
C ALA A 76 -11.38 -12.60 17.04
N ARG A 77 -10.08 -12.33 17.01
CA ARG A 77 -9.09 -12.92 17.92
C ARG A 77 -7.96 -11.91 18.19
N GLY A 78 -7.65 -11.65 19.44
CA GLY A 78 -6.67 -10.63 19.87
C GLY A 78 -6.63 -10.51 21.39
N THR A 79 -5.90 -9.53 21.94
CA THR A 79 -5.95 -9.19 23.37
C THR A 79 -7.34 -8.69 23.78
N LYS A 80 -8.07 -8.04 22.86
CA LYS A 80 -9.45 -7.58 23.03
C LYS A 80 -10.26 -7.78 21.75
N THR A 81 -11.20 -8.72 21.74
CA THR A 81 -12.11 -8.89 20.60
C THR A 81 -13.18 -7.80 20.58
N GLY A 82 -13.64 -7.43 19.38
CA GLY A 82 -14.60 -6.33 19.20
C GLY A 82 -14.48 -5.61 17.86
N ILE A 83 -15.38 -4.67 17.62
CA ILE A 83 -15.39 -3.81 16.43
C ILE A 83 -14.90 -2.42 16.85
N TYR A 84 -13.92 -1.90 16.12
CA TYR A 84 -13.28 -0.61 16.37
C TYR A 84 -13.51 0.35 15.20
N GLU A 85 -13.72 1.64 15.45
CA GLU A 85 -13.86 2.65 14.39
C GLU A 85 -12.49 3.18 13.91
N THR A 86 -11.41 2.90 14.64
CA THR A 86 -10.05 3.33 14.27
C THR A 86 -9.05 2.18 14.21
N TRP A 87 -8.01 2.36 13.37
CA TRP A 87 -6.89 1.42 13.28
C TRP A 87 -6.04 1.39 14.56
N ALA A 88 -5.94 2.50 15.29
CA ALA A 88 -5.18 2.58 16.53
C ALA A 88 -5.77 1.68 17.63
N GLU A 89 -7.09 1.70 17.79
CA GLU A 89 -7.81 0.82 18.70
C GLU A 89 -7.70 -0.66 18.28
N CYS A 90 -7.87 -0.95 16.99
CA CYS A 90 -7.66 -2.29 16.43
C CYS A 90 -6.24 -2.80 16.70
N THR A 91 -5.23 -1.94 16.54
CA THR A 91 -3.82 -2.29 16.79
C THR A 91 -3.58 -2.62 18.27
N ALA A 92 -4.05 -1.77 19.19
CA ALA A 92 -3.95 -2.02 20.65
C ALA A 92 -4.69 -3.30 21.10
N ALA A 93 -5.69 -3.73 20.31
CA ALA A 93 -6.46 -4.95 20.52
C ALA A 93 -5.82 -6.24 19.97
N ILE A 94 -4.70 -6.13 19.23
CA ILE A 94 -3.97 -7.28 18.66
C ILE A 94 -2.48 -7.29 19.03
N ASP A 95 -1.93 -6.16 19.47
CA ASP A 95 -0.53 -6.02 19.87
C ASP A 95 -0.15 -7.00 21.00
N GLY A 96 1.03 -7.61 20.89
CA GLY A 96 1.50 -8.69 21.75
C GLY A 96 0.68 -10.00 21.70
N PHE A 97 -0.42 -10.09 20.96
CA PHE A 97 -1.22 -11.32 20.86
C PHE A 97 -0.64 -12.29 19.83
N LYS A 98 -0.55 -13.58 20.16
CA LYS A 98 -0.05 -14.60 19.23
C LYS A 98 -1.17 -15.04 18.26
N PHE A 99 -1.00 -14.74 16.98
CA PHE A 99 -1.96 -15.01 15.89
C PHE A 99 -3.34 -14.30 16.08
N PRO A 100 -3.38 -12.96 16.01
CA PRO A 100 -4.63 -12.23 16.02
C PRO A 100 -5.36 -12.42 14.68
N LYS A 101 -6.70 -12.48 14.72
CA LYS A 101 -7.56 -12.55 13.54
C LYS A 101 -8.44 -11.30 13.50
N TYR A 102 -8.16 -10.42 12.55
CA TYR A 102 -8.83 -9.15 12.39
C TYR A 102 -9.00 -8.78 10.91
N ARG A 103 -10.00 -7.97 10.58
CA ARG A 103 -10.28 -7.52 9.21
C ARG A 103 -11.01 -6.18 9.20
N LYS A 104 -10.82 -5.42 8.12
CA LYS A 104 -11.49 -4.14 7.85
C LYS A 104 -12.73 -4.35 6.96
N PHE A 105 -13.81 -3.65 7.29
CA PHE A 105 -15.12 -3.73 6.65
C PHE A 105 -15.69 -2.35 6.32
N ALA A 106 -16.63 -2.31 5.36
CA ALA A 106 -17.33 -1.09 4.98
C ALA A 106 -18.54 -0.82 5.89
N THR A 107 -19.12 -1.88 6.45
CA THR A 107 -20.27 -1.80 7.37
C THR A 107 -19.95 -2.42 8.73
N HIS A 108 -20.69 -1.99 9.74
CA HIS A 108 -20.61 -2.56 11.09
C HIS A 108 -21.17 -4.00 11.12
N ASP A 109 -22.14 -4.31 10.26
CA ASP A 109 -22.79 -5.62 10.21
C ASP A 109 -21.88 -6.70 9.59
N GLU A 110 -21.12 -6.36 8.54
CA GLU A 110 -20.04 -7.23 8.03
C GLU A 110 -18.97 -7.50 9.11
N ALA A 111 -18.60 -6.45 9.86
CA ALA A 111 -17.64 -6.55 10.96
C ALA A 111 -18.16 -7.45 12.09
N ALA A 112 -19.44 -7.36 12.42
CA ALA A 112 -20.10 -8.23 13.40
C ALA A 112 -20.20 -9.68 12.91
N ALA A 113 -20.57 -9.90 11.64
CA ALA A 113 -20.63 -11.23 11.04
C ALA A 113 -19.27 -11.93 11.05
N PHE A 114 -18.19 -11.22 10.70
CA PHE A 114 -16.82 -11.74 10.77
C PHE A 114 -16.43 -12.14 12.19
N ILE A 115 -16.78 -11.36 13.22
CA ILE A 115 -16.51 -11.74 14.61
C ILE A 115 -17.33 -12.98 14.99
N ALA A 116 -18.62 -13.04 14.64
CA ALA A 116 -19.48 -14.18 14.96
C ALA A 116 -18.99 -15.49 14.30
N GLU A 117 -18.58 -15.43 13.03
CA GLU A 117 -18.04 -16.56 12.28
C GLU A 117 -16.68 -17.04 12.83
N ASN A 118 -15.85 -16.13 13.33
CA ASN A 118 -14.46 -16.42 13.68
C ASN A 118 -14.19 -16.44 15.21
N SER A 119 -15.22 -16.26 16.03
CA SER A 119 -15.17 -16.46 17.49
C SER A 119 -15.32 -17.94 17.82
N GLN A 120 -14.21 -18.63 18.06
CA GLN A 120 -14.26 -20.01 18.55
C GLN A 120 -14.42 -20.05 20.08
N PRO A 121 -15.46 -20.72 20.62
CA PRO A 121 -15.54 -21.03 22.04
C PRO A 121 -14.51 -22.10 22.40
N THR A 122 -13.84 -21.93 23.53
CA THR A 122 -12.83 -22.88 24.01
C THR A 122 -13.49 -24.13 24.64
N SER A 123 -13.88 -25.12 23.83
CA SER A 123 -14.10 -26.49 24.30
C SER A 123 -14.10 -27.54 23.18
N SER A 124 -13.25 -28.55 23.34
CA SER A 124 -13.43 -29.90 22.76
C SER A 124 -14.32 -30.74 23.69
N PRO A 125 -14.88 -31.92 23.30
CA PRO A 125 -14.44 -32.80 22.21
C PRO A 125 -15.51 -33.54 21.38
N SER A 126 -15.02 -34.39 20.47
CA SER A 126 -15.56 -35.71 20.01
C SER A 126 -16.33 -35.81 18.67
N ARG A 127 -16.17 -36.99 18.04
CA ARG A 127 -16.53 -37.36 16.65
C ARG A 127 -17.33 -38.68 16.67
N PRO A 128 -18.45 -38.77 15.93
CA PRO A 128 -18.66 -39.91 14.99
C PRO A 128 -19.32 -39.45 13.66
N THR A 129 -18.72 -39.59 12.46
CA THR A 129 -18.74 -40.76 11.52
C THR A 129 -20.04 -41.09 10.75
N LYS A 130 -19.87 -41.23 9.41
CA LYS A 130 -20.62 -42.01 8.37
C LYS A 130 -21.82 -41.37 7.62
N ARG A 131 -21.69 -41.35 6.26
CA ARG A 131 -22.58 -41.89 5.17
C ARG A 131 -24.09 -41.49 5.18
N SER A 132 -24.85 -41.38 4.08
CA SER A 132 -24.72 -41.71 2.64
C SER A 132 -25.82 -40.98 1.82
N ALA A 133 -25.66 -40.93 0.50
CA ALA A 133 -26.55 -40.45 -0.59
C ALA A 133 -28.07 -40.71 -0.48
N THR A 134 -28.88 -39.89 -1.20
CA THR A 134 -29.68 -40.26 -2.40
C THR A 134 -30.33 -39.01 -3.07
N ALA A 135 -31.11 -39.16 -4.16
CA ALA A 135 -31.35 -38.14 -5.19
C ALA A 135 -32.84 -37.89 -5.57
N ALA A 136 -33.05 -36.95 -6.51
CA ALA A 136 -34.29 -36.56 -7.23
C ALA A 136 -35.35 -35.76 -6.42
N GLY A 137 -36.08 -34.78 -7.00
CA GLY A 137 -36.03 -34.20 -8.35
C GLY A 137 -37.16 -33.16 -8.60
N LEU A 138 -37.31 -32.70 -9.85
CA LEU A 138 -38.43 -31.91 -10.45
C LEU A 138 -38.41 -30.35 -10.40
N GLU A 139 -37.92 -29.79 -11.52
CA GLU A 139 -38.34 -28.54 -12.24
C GLU A 139 -39.84 -28.58 -12.68
N PRO A 140 -40.50 -27.53 -13.28
CA PRO A 140 -39.93 -26.40 -14.05
C PRO A 140 -40.58 -24.98 -13.92
N GLY A 141 -39.97 -23.94 -14.55
CA GLY A 141 -40.57 -22.57 -14.54
C GLY A 141 -40.08 -21.41 -15.45
N ALA A 142 -39.19 -21.64 -16.44
CA ALA A 142 -38.88 -20.80 -17.64
C ALA A 142 -38.99 -19.23 -17.68
N SER A 143 -37.84 -18.54 -17.88
CA SER A 143 -37.55 -17.43 -18.86
C SER A 143 -36.23 -16.71 -18.48
N SER A 144 -35.07 -16.83 -19.15
CA SER A 144 -34.65 -16.28 -20.47
C SER A 144 -34.64 -14.72 -20.52
N VAL A 145 -33.63 -13.94 -20.97
CA VAL A 145 -32.30 -14.10 -21.66
C VAL A 145 -31.57 -12.71 -21.61
N PRO A 146 -30.29 -12.47 -22.07
CA PRO A 146 -29.15 -13.33 -22.47
C PRO A 146 -27.78 -12.95 -21.80
N ALA A 147 -26.70 -13.72 -22.08
CA ALA A 147 -25.37 -13.53 -21.47
C ALA A 147 -24.45 -12.50 -22.15
N LYS A 148 -23.55 -11.85 -21.37
CA LYS A 148 -22.34 -11.17 -21.89
C LYS A 148 -21.17 -11.17 -20.89
N LYS A 149 -20.13 -11.95 -21.22
CA LYS A 149 -18.72 -11.89 -20.78
C LYS A 149 -18.42 -11.51 -19.31
N SER A 150 -18.06 -12.52 -18.53
CA SER A 150 -17.23 -12.35 -17.33
C SER A 150 -15.83 -11.84 -17.71
N GLU A 151 -15.38 -10.79 -17.03
CA GLU A 151 -13.94 -10.51 -16.87
C GLU A 151 -13.33 -11.56 -15.93
N PRO A 152 -12.03 -11.90 -16.06
CA PRO A 152 -11.36 -12.74 -15.08
C PRO A 152 -11.09 -11.92 -13.81
N GLU A 153 -12.00 -12.01 -12.85
CA GLU A 153 -11.76 -11.53 -11.49
C GLU A 153 -10.64 -12.35 -10.84
N HIS A 154 -9.41 -11.87 -10.92
CA HIS A 154 -8.33 -12.33 -10.05
C HIS A 154 -8.48 -11.65 -8.68
N ALA A 155 -9.49 -12.12 -7.92
CA ALA A 155 -9.64 -11.73 -6.53
C ALA A 155 -8.41 -12.22 -5.74
N PRO A 156 -7.72 -11.35 -4.97
CA PRO A 156 -6.61 -11.79 -4.13
C PRO A 156 -7.16 -12.73 -3.05
N ASP A 157 -6.61 -13.94 -3.02
CA ASP A 157 -6.94 -14.97 -2.04
C ASP A 157 -6.67 -14.44 -0.63
N SER A 158 -7.71 -14.35 0.20
CA SER A 158 -7.65 -13.60 1.46
C SER A 158 -6.84 -14.27 2.56
N ASP A 159 -6.36 -15.50 2.35
CA ASP A 159 -5.53 -16.25 3.30
C ASP A 159 -4.07 -16.43 2.85
N ILE A 160 -3.62 -15.74 1.79
CA ILE A 160 -2.26 -15.88 1.22
C ILE A 160 -1.11 -15.61 2.22
N HIS A 161 -1.38 -14.89 3.33
CA HIS A 161 -0.40 -14.66 4.40
C HIS A 161 -0.19 -15.88 5.32
N ASN A 162 -1.08 -16.86 5.27
CA ASN A 162 -1.06 -18.10 6.05
C ASN A 162 -0.80 -19.33 5.17
N ASP A 163 -0.73 -19.17 3.84
CA ASP A 163 -0.43 -20.24 2.90
C ASP A 163 1.06 -20.62 3.01
N PRO A 164 1.40 -21.81 3.52
CA PRO A 164 2.80 -22.24 3.64
C PRO A 164 3.48 -22.43 2.28
N ASP A 165 2.71 -22.57 1.20
CA ASP A 165 3.23 -22.74 -0.16
C ASP A 165 3.50 -21.38 -0.86
N VAL A 166 3.17 -20.24 -0.21
CA VAL A 166 3.50 -18.89 -0.68
C VAL A 166 4.49 -18.20 0.26
N PRO A 167 5.81 -18.37 0.02
CA PRO A 167 6.81 -17.68 0.82
C PRO A 167 6.71 -16.15 0.67
N VAL A 168 7.09 -15.46 1.73
CA VAL A 168 7.06 -14.00 1.82
C VAL A 168 8.48 -13.45 1.79
N VAL A 169 8.71 -12.42 0.98
CA VAL A 169 9.99 -11.70 0.88
C VAL A 169 9.75 -10.19 0.98
N TYR A 170 10.66 -9.49 1.65
CA TYR A 170 10.70 -8.03 1.68
C TYR A 170 11.79 -7.51 0.73
N THR A 171 11.47 -6.47 -0.03
CA THR A 171 12.37 -5.88 -1.04
C THR A 171 12.36 -4.37 -0.97
N ASP A 172 13.54 -3.76 -1.00
CA ASP A 172 13.73 -2.30 -0.91
C ASP A 172 14.87 -1.82 -1.81
N GLY A 173 14.76 -0.59 -2.31
CA GLY A 173 15.80 0.12 -3.03
C GLY A 173 16.19 1.45 -2.38
N ALA A 174 17.49 1.67 -2.16
CA ALA A 174 18.01 2.91 -1.59
C ALA A 174 18.94 3.63 -2.57
N CYS A 175 18.76 4.94 -2.75
CA CYS A 175 19.65 5.78 -3.56
C CYS A 175 20.10 7.05 -2.83
N SER A 176 21.38 7.11 -2.47
CA SER A 176 22.02 8.33 -1.95
C SER A 176 22.25 9.32 -3.09
N GLY A 177 21.82 10.57 -2.91
CA GLY A 177 21.96 11.61 -3.93
C GLY A 177 21.03 11.46 -5.14
N ASN A 178 19.94 10.69 -5.02
CA ASN A 178 18.97 10.41 -6.10
C ASN A 178 18.62 11.67 -6.93
N GLY A 179 18.81 11.58 -8.26
CA GLY A 179 18.58 12.69 -9.19
C GLY A 179 19.71 13.72 -9.30
N ARG A 180 20.88 13.47 -8.70
CA ARG A 180 22.10 14.32 -8.79
C ARG A 180 23.26 13.56 -9.43
N ASN A 181 24.27 14.29 -9.88
CA ASN A 181 25.55 13.68 -10.28
C ASN A 181 26.21 13.00 -9.07
N GLY A 182 26.83 11.83 -9.28
CA GLY A 182 27.36 11.02 -8.19
C GLY A 182 26.27 10.36 -7.33
N ALA A 183 25.04 10.21 -7.84
CA ALA A 183 24.03 9.37 -7.20
C ALA A 183 24.52 7.91 -7.16
N ILE A 184 24.35 7.26 -6.02
CA ILE A 184 24.75 5.87 -5.81
C ILE A 184 23.59 5.11 -5.16
N ALA A 185 23.25 3.97 -5.73
CA ALA A 185 22.13 3.14 -5.31
C ALA A 185 22.52 1.69 -5.03
N GLY A 186 21.72 1.03 -4.21
CA GLY A 186 21.82 -0.39 -3.89
C GLY A 186 20.47 -0.92 -3.44
N TYR A 187 20.35 -2.25 -3.41
CA TYR A 187 19.09 -2.94 -3.19
C TYR A 187 19.22 -4.02 -2.12
N GLY A 188 18.12 -4.24 -1.42
CA GLY A 188 17.99 -5.17 -0.32
C GLY A 188 16.90 -6.20 -0.60
N VAL A 189 17.21 -7.47 -0.32
CA VAL A 189 16.22 -8.57 -0.30
C VAL A 189 16.32 -9.25 1.05
N TYR A 190 15.19 -9.38 1.74
CA TYR A 190 15.10 -9.93 3.08
C TYR A 190 14.01 -11.00 3.17
N TRP A 191 14.45 -12.24 3.38
CA TRP A 191 13.61 -13.43 3.54
C TRP A 191 13.36 -13.80 5.00
N GLY A 192 14.17 -13.28 5.93
CA GLY A 192 14.10 -13.58 7.36
C GLY A 192 15.46 -13.46 8.06
N ASP A 193 15.46 -13.43 9.39
CA ASP A 193 16.68 -13.28 10.18
C ASP A 193 17.63 -14.47 9.95
N GLY A 194 18.87 -14.17 9.57
CA GLY A 194 19.89 -15.19 9.26
C GLY A 194 19.63 -16.02 7.98
N HIS A 195 18.59 -15.71 7.19
CA HIS A 195 18.28 -16.46 5.98
C HIS A 195 19.41 -16.37 4.93
N PRO A 196 19.87 -17.49 4.34
CA PRO A 196 21.06 -17.50 3.48
C PRO A 196 20.89 -16.72 2.17
N ASP A 197 19.65 -16.58 1.69
CA ASP A 197 19.33 -15.84 0.45
C ASP A 197 19.11 -14.33 0.67
N ASN A 198 19.38 -13.81 1.86
CA ASN A 198 19.37 -12.38 2.12
C ASN A 198 20.40 -11.64 1.27
N VAL A 199 20.01 -10.54 0.63
CA VAL A 199 20.85 -9.79 -0.31
C VAL A 199 21.04 -8.36 0.13
N SER A 200 22.28 -7.88 0.05
CA SER A 200 22.66 -6.47 0.17
C SER A 200 23.72 -6.18 -0.90
N LYS A 201 23.30 -5.63 -2.04
CA LYS A 201 24.15 -5.46 -3.23
C LYS A 201 24.12 -4.02 -3.77
N PRO A 202 25.23 -3.53 -4.35
CA PRO A 202 25.20 -2.32 -5.15
C PRO A 202 24.30 -2.51 -6.38
N LEU A 203 23.59 -1.46 -6.79
CA LEU A 203 22.89 -1.44 -8.07
C LEU A 203 23.95 -1.30 -9.17
N ILE A 204 23.99 -2.24 -10.11
CA ILE A 204 24.82 -2.11 -11.32
C ILE A 204 23.93 -1.54 -12.43
N VAL A 205 24.43 -0.55 -13.16
CA VAL A 205 23.70 0.12 -14.26
C VAL A 205 24.54 0.08 -15.54
N GLY A 206 23.89 0.03 -16.70
CA GLY A 206 24.57 0.03 -17.99
C GLY A 206 25.15 1.41 -18.36
N PRO A 207 26.04 1.50 -19.37
CA PRO A 207 26.58 2.76 -19.85
C PRO A 207 25.49 3.80 -20.14
N GLY A 208 25.64 5.01 -19.61
CA GLY A 208 24.67 6.11 -19.77
C GLY A 208 23.39 5.99 -18.93
N GLN A 209 23.20 4.93 -18.15
CA GLN A 209 22.10 4.82 -17.20
C GLN A 209 22.50 5.43 -15.84
N ALA A 210 21.54 6.08 -15.17
CA ALA A 210 21.76 6.67 -13.84
C ALA A 210 21.31 5.74 -12.71
N HIS A 211 22.04 5.76 -11.59
CA HIS A 211 21.53 5.21 -10.33
C HIS A 211 20.31 6.05 -9.86
N THR A 212 19.20 5.37 -9.58
CA THR A 212 17.98 6.00 -9.06
C THR A 212 17.33 5.07 -8.04
N ASN A 213 16.53 5.61 -7.12
CA ASN A 213 15.79 4.80 -6.16
C ASN A 213 14.96 3.74 -6.89
N ASN A 214 14.15 4.19 -7.85
CA ASN A 214 13.25 3.33 -8.63
C ASN A 214 13.98 2.15 -9.30
N ARG A 215 15.18 2.34 -9.86
CA ARG A 215 15.93 1.21 -10.44
C ARG A 215 16.38 0.20 -9.38
N ALA A 216 16.74 0.66 -8.19
CA ALA A 216 17.04 -0.23 -7.07
C ALA A 216 15.80 -1.02 -6.60
N GLU A 217 14.61 -0.38 -6.53
CA GLU A 217 13.35 -1.09 -6.22
C GLU A 217 13.09 -2.24 -7.20
N TYR A 218 13.15 -1.95 -8.51
CA TYR A 218 12.91 -2.98 -9.53
C TYR A 218 13.98 -4.08 -9.48
N GLN A 219 15.25 -3.72 -9.23
CA GLN A 219 16.33 -4.71 -9.10
C GLN A 219 16.16 -5.61 -7.87
N ALA A 220 15.66 -5.09 -6.75
CA ALA A 220 15.37 -5.87 -5.55
C ALA A 220 14.35 -6.98 -5.85
N VAL A 221 13.28 -6.65 -6.58
CA VAL A 221 12.25 -7.61 -7.01
C VAL A 221 12.80 -8.62 -8.02
N ILE A 222 13.61 -8.19 -9.00
CA ILE A 222 14.27 -9.08 -9.96
C ILE A 222 15.13 -10.13 -9.24
N GLU A 223 15.95 -9.71 -8.28
CA GLU A 223 16.79 -10.60 -7.47
C GLU A 223 15.93 -11.60 -6.68
N ALA A 224 14.94 -11.11 -5.92
CA ALA A 224 14.06 -11.95 -5.10
C ALA A 224 13.29 -13.01 -5.91
N VAL A 225 12.73 -12.61 -7.06
CA VAL A 225 11.97 -13.53 -7.92
C VAL A 225 12.91 -14.51 -8.64
N THR A 226 14.13 -14.07 -8.99
CA THR A 226 15.16 -14.96 -9.55
C THR A 226 15.58 -16.02 -8.54
N GLN A 227 15.80 -15.65 -7.28
CA GLN A 227 16.07 -16.61 -6.19
C GLN A 227 14.91 -17.58 -6.00
N ALA A 228 13.66 -17.10 -6.03
CA ALA A 228 12.47 -17.94 -5.93
C ALA A 228 12.41 -18.98 -7.08
N LYS A 229 12.59 -18.52 -8.32
CA LYS A 229 12.64 -19.37 -9.51
C LYS A 229 13.75 -20.43 -9.42
N GLN A 230 14.95 -20.05 -8.98
CA GLN A 230 16.07 -20.98 -8.79
C GLN A 230 15.79 -22.08 -7.75
N LYS A 231 14.93 -21.79 -6.75
CA LYS A 231 14.47 -22.76 -5.75
C LYS A 231 13.24 -23.58 -6.19
N GLY A 232 12.74 -23.36 -7.41
CA GLY A 232 11.54 -24.03 -7.93
C GLY A 232 10.22 -23.52 -7.36
N LEU A 233 10.23 -22.38 -6.66
CA LEU A 233 9.01 -21.74 -6.14
C LEU A 233 8.22 -21.16 -7.31
N ARG A 234 6.92 -21.46 -7.37
CA ARG A 234 6.00 -20.98 -8.44
C ARG A 234 5.16 -19.78 -8.04
N LYS A 235 5.18 -19.39 -6.77
CA LYS A 235 4.37 -18.30 -6.21
C LYS A 235 5.17 -17.59 -5.13
N LEU A 236 5.02 -16.26 -5.03
CA LEU A 236 5.82 -15.42 -4.14
C LEU A 236 5.04 -14.17 -3.71
N LEU A 237 4.98 -13.90 -2.40
CA LEU A 237 4.47 -12.63 -1.87
C LEU A 237 5.64 -11.65 -1.66
N VAL A 238 5.69 -10.61 -2.48
CA VAL A 238 6.68 -9.53 -2.41
C VAL A 238 6.10 -8.34 -1.63
N ARG A 239 6.73 -8.00 -0.51
CA ARG A 239 6.43 -6.82 0.32
C ARG A 239 7.42 -5.69 0.03
N THR A 240 6.91 -4.52 -0.30
CA THR A 240 7.71 -3.31 -0.60
C THR A 240 6.89 -2.05 -0.28
N ASP A 241 7.55 -0.93 0.03
CA ASP A 241 6.88 0.37 0.15
C ASP A 241 6.78 1.14 -1.19
N SER A 242 7.40 0.60 -2.25
CA SER A 242 7.47 1.21 -3.57
C SER A 242 6.13 1.17 -4.31
N ASN A 243 5.26 2.12 -3.98
CA ASN A 243 3.99 2.37 -4.65
C ASN A 243 4.13 2.53 -6.18
N LEU A 244 5.26 3.04 -6.66
CA LEU A 244 5.52 3.15 -8.10
C LEU A 244 5.78 1.79 -8.74
N LEU A 245 6.53 0.91 -8.08
CA LEU A 245 6.75 -0.45 -8.55
C LEU A 245 5.43 -1.21 -8.62
N ILE A 246 4.66 -1.21 -7.53
CA ILE A 246 3.38 -1.92 -7.44
C ILE A 246 2.42 -1.45 -8.55
N LYS A 247 2.26 -0.13 -8.75
CA LYS A 247 1.41 0.42 -9.82
C LYS A 247 1.94 0.11 -11.22
N SER A 248 3.26 0.14 -11.41
CA SER A 248 3.88 -0.22 -12.69
C SER A 248 3.55 -1.65 -13.06
N MET A 249 3.69 -2.60 -12.13
CA MET A 249 3.41 -4.01 -12.38
C MET A 249 1.92 -4.32 -12.52
N THR A 250 1.07 -3.76 -11.64
CA THR A 250 -0.37 -4.14 -11.57
C THR A 250 -1.29 -3.32 -12.46
N GLN A 251 -1.00 -2.03 -12.69
CA GLN A 251 -1.92 -1.10 -13.38
C GLN A 251 -1.41 -0.67 -14.75
N TYR A 252 -0.10 -0.43 -14.90
CA TYR A 252 0.45 0.22 -16.09
C TYR A 252 1.02 -0.76 -17.12
N LEU A 253 1.65 -1.86 -16.68
CA LEU A 253 2.31 -2.84 -17.53
C LEU A 253 1.45 -3.38 -18.68
N PRO A 254 0.16 -3.77 -18.50
CA PRO A 254 -0.67 -4.24 -19.60
C PRO A 254 -0.89 -3.16 -20.68
N GLY A 255 -1.09 -1.91 -20.24
CA GLY A 255 -1.27 -0.76 -21.13
C GLY A 255 0.01 -0.39 -21.88
N TRP A 256 1.16 -0.42 -21.21
CA TRP A 256 2.46 -0.17 -21.82
C TRP A 256 2.83 -1.25 -22.85
N LYS A 257 2.63 -2.54 -22.52
CA LYS A 257 2.83 -3.65 -23.47
C LYS A 257 2.00 -3.48 -24.73
N LYS A 258 0.70 -3.13 -24.59
CA LYS A 258 -0.19 -2.86 -25.73
C LYS A 258 0.23 -1.65 -26.58
N LYS A 259 0.90 -0.66 -25.97
CA LYS A 259 1.41 0.55 -26.64
C LYS A 259 2.87 0.42 -27.13
N GLY A 260 3.42 -0.80 -27.22
CA GLY A 260 4.80 -1.00 -27.67
C GLY A 260 5.84 -0.36 -26.73
N TRP A 261 5.51 -0.23 -25.45
CA TRP A 261 6.30 0.44 -24.41
C TRP A 261 6.52 1.95 -24.59
N LYS A 262 5.63 2.63 -25.33
CA LYS A 262 5.61 4.09 -25.43
C LYS A 262 4.57 4.73 -24.49
N LEU A 263 4.94 5.90 -23.96
CA LEU A 263 4.06 6.83 -23.26
C LEU A 263 3.21 7.65 -24.24
N ALA A 264 2.21 8.37 -23.74
CA ALA A 264 1.28 9.15 -24.57
C ALA A 264 1.95 10.34 -25.31
N ASN A 265 3.10 10.81 -24.81
CA ASN A 265 3.94 11.82 -25.43
C ASN A 265 4.99 11.25 -26.41
N GLY A 266 4.98 9.93 -26.67
CA GLY A 266 5.92 9.26 -27.58
C GLY A 266 7.27 8.87 -26.95
N GLU A 267 7.54 9.26 -25.71
CA GLU A 267 8.73 8.83 -24.96
C GLU A 267 8.66 7.34 -24.59
N ASP A 268 9.81 6.72 -24.37
CA ASP A 268 9.89 5.36 -23.81
C ASP A 268 9.48 5.33 -22.33
N VAL A 269 8.94 4.19 -21.91
CA VAL A 269 8.63 3.94 -20.50
C VAL A 269 9.93 3.91 -19.68
N LYS A 270 10.01 4.71 -18.61
CA LYS A 270 11.19 4.73 -17.72
C LYS A 270 11.35 3.37 -17.04
N ASN A 271 12.59 2.87 -16.97
CA ASN A 271 12.94 1.55 -16.44
C ASN A 271 12.30 0.37 -17.20
N GLN A 272 11.93 0.58 -18.48
CA GLN A 272 11.39 -0.43 -19.39
C GLN A 272 12.24 -1.71 -19.47
N ASP A 273 13.55 -1.61 -19.32
CA ASP A 273 14.47 -2.75 -19.27
C ASP A 273 14.17 -3.65 -18.07
N LEU A 274 14.16 -3.10 -16.85
CA LEU A 274 13.86 -3.84 -15.63
C LEU A 274 12.40 -4.33 -15.60
N LEU A 275 11.45 -3.52 -16.08
CA LEU A 275 10.04 -3.90 -16.17
C LEU A 275 9.82 -5.08 -17.15
N LYS A 276 10.56 -5.16 -18.25
CA LYS A 276 10.54 -6.31 -19.17
C LYS A 276 11.12 -7.57 -18.53
N GLU A 277 12.12 -7.43 -17.67
CA GLU A 277 12.70 -8.54 -16.93
C GLU A 277 11.73 -9.13 -15.91
N ILE A 278 11.04 -8.29 -15.12
CA ILE A 278 9.99 -8.76 -14.20
C ILE A 278 8.78 -9.33 -14.98
N ASP A 279 8.41 -8.77 -16.13
CA ASP A 279 7.38 -9.34 -17.03
C ASP A 279 7.79 -10.71 -17.63
N ALA A 280 9.09 -10.97 -17.79
CA ALA A 280 9.58 -12.28 -18.19
C ALA A 280 9.53 -13.28 -17.03
N LEU A 281 9.98 -12.88 -15.83
CA LEU A 281 9.99 -13.72 -14.62
C LEU A 281 8.59 -14.12 -14.15
N GLN A 282 7.58 -13.25 -14.33
CA GLN A 282 6.17 -13.55 -14.02
C GLN A 282 5.56 -14.72 -14.79
N LYS A 283 6.24 -15.23 -15.83
CA LYS A 283 5.81 -16.43 -16.56
C LYS A 283 6.17 -17.73 -15.85
N ASP A 284 7.17 -17.68 -14.98
CA ASP A 284 7.67 -18.82 -14.20
C ASP A 284 7.20 -18.77 -12.74
N VAL A 285 7.01 -17.57 -12.18
CA VAL A 285 6.64 -17.31 -10.79
C VAL A 285 5.46 -16.35 -10.73
N GLU A 286 4.34 -16.75 -10.13
CA GLU A 286 3.22 -15.88 -9.79
C GLU A 286 3.65 -14.90 -8.68
N ILE A 287 3.80 -13.61 -9.00
CA ILE A 287 4.19 -12.58 -8.04
C ILE A 287 2.96 -11.85 -7.52
N ILE A 288 2.75 -11.90 -6.21
CA ILE A 288 1.78 -11.04 -5.52
C ILE A 288 2.55 -9.88 -4.90
N PHE A 289 2.06 -8.66 -5.11
CA PHE A 289 2.63 -7.45 -4.53
C PHE A 289 1.77 -6.95 -3.37
N GLU A 290 2.39 -6.81 -2.20
CA GLU A 290 1.78 -6.17 -1.04
C GLU A 290 2.54 -4.89 -0.68
N HIS A 291 1.80 -3.80 -0.51
CA HIS A 291 2.36 -2.55 -0.02
C HIS A 291 2.51 -2.57 1.50
N VAL A 292 3.73 -2.37 1.98
CA VAL A 292 4.01 -2.08 3.39
C VAL A 292 4.40 -0.60 3.56
N PRO A 293 3.97 0.11 4.61
CA PRO A 293 4.44 1.48 4.83
C PRO A 293 5.94 1.54 5.17
N GLY A 294 6.68 2.39 4.44
CA GLY A 294 8.08 2.68 4.74
C GLY A 294 8.29 3.32 6.11
N HIS A 295 9.41 2.99 6.76
CA HIS A 295 9.84 3.52 8.07
C HIS A 295 8.78 3.44 9.20
N ALA A 296 7.98 2.38 9.21
CA ALA A 296 6.81 2.23 10.10
C ALA A 296 6.95 1.14 11.20
N GLY A 297 8.17 0.70 11.56
CA GLY A 297 8.38 -0.37 12.56
C GLY A 297 8.21 -1.79 12.02
N ILE A 298 8.05 -1.96 10.71
CA ILE A 298 7.87 -3.28 10.08
C ILE A 298 9.25 -3.90 9.86
N HIS A 299 9.70 -4.72 10.82
CA HIS A 299 11.02 -5.37 10.86
C HIS A 299 11.52 -5.86 9.49
N GLY A 300 10.70 -6.58 8.73
CA GLY A 300 11.09 -7.08 7.41
C GLY A 300 11.41 -5.99 6.38
N ASN A 301 10.67 -4.87 6.39
CA ASN A 301 10.93 -3.73 5.51
C ASN A 301 12.14 -2.92 6.00
N GLU A 302 12.29 -2.77 7.31
CA GLU A 302 13.44 -2.07 7.91
C GLU A 302 14.76 -2.83 7.68
N MET A 303 14.72 -4.17 7.68
CA MET A 303 15.85 -5.01 7.32
C MET A 303 16.17 -4.96 5.81
N ALA A 304 15.14 -4.91 4.95
CA ALA A 304 15.34 -4.68 3.52
C ALA A 304 15.98 -3.30 3.25
N ASP A 305 15.47 -2.21 3.83
CA ASP A 305 16.03 -0.85 3.75
C ASP A 305 17.49 -0.80 4.25
N LYS A 306 17.77 -1.42 5.40
CA LYS A 306 19.13 -1.55 5.94
C LYS A 306 20.07 -2.24 4.96
N PHE A 307 19.61 -3.30 4.29
CA PHE A 307 20.39 -4.01 3.27
C PHE A 307 20.56 -3.21 1.98
N ALA A 308 19.55 -2.46 1.55
CA ALA A 308 19.61 -1.59 0.38
C ALA A 308 20.61 -0.44 0.60
N ARG A 309 20.57 0.23 1.76
CA ARG A 309 21.53 1.26 2.18
C ARG A 309 22.95 0.71 2.28
N ALA A 310 23.13 -0.47 2.86
CA ALA A 310 24.44 -1.14 2.90
C ALA A 310 24.93 -1.54 1.50
N GLY A 311 24.02 -1.90 0.58
CA GLY A 311 24.33 -2.13 -0.83
C GLY A 311 24.82 -0.86 -1.54
N ALA A 312 24.14 0.27 -1.32
CA ALA A 312 24.53 1.56 -1.87
C ALA A 312 25.90 2.03 -1.33
N ALA A 313 26.17 1.80 -0.05
CA ALA A 313 27.47 2.10 0.55
C ALA A 313 28.63 1.32 -0.10
N LYS A 314 28.43 0.05 -0.47
CA LYS A 314 29.44 -0.76 -1.18
C LYS A 314 29.80 -0.19 -2.56
N ALA A 315 28.82 0.32 -3.31
CA ALA A 315 29.08 0.93 -4.62
C ALA A 315 29.97 2.18 -4.53
N ARG A 316 29.89 2.94 -3.42
CA ARG A 316 30.75 4.11 -3.21
C ARG A 316 32.22 3.73 -3.16
N ASN A 317 32.55 2.68 -2.42
CA ASN A 317 33.92 2.21 -2.25
C ASN A 317 34.50 1.53 -3.51
N LEU A 318 33.69 1.28 -4.55
CA LEU A 318 34.13 0.69 -5.82
C LEU A 318 34.44 1.74 -6.90
N GLY A 319 34.27 3.03 -6.61
CA GLY A 319 34.52 4.13 -7.54
C GLY A 319 35.73 5.01 -7.18
N ASP A 320 36.46 4.64 -6.11
CA ASP A 320 37.62 5.39 -5.58
C ASP A 320 38.97 4.65 -5.82
N ASP A 321 38.95 3.50 -6.52
CA ASP A 321 40.11 2.67 -6.95
C ASP A 321 40.35 2.78 -8.48
#